data_AF-A0A0D0M978-F1
#
_entry.id   AF-A0A0D0M978-F1
#
_cell.length_a   1.000
_cell.length_b   1.000
_cell.length_c   1.000
_cell.angle_alpha   90.00
_cell.angle_beta   90.00
_cell.angle_gamma   90.00
#
_symmetry.space_group_name_H-M   'P 1'
#
loop_
_entity.id
_entity.type
_entity.pdbx_description
1 polymer ?
#
loop_
_entity_poly.entity_id
_entity_poly.type
_entity_poly.pdbx_seq_one_letter_code
_entity_poly.pdbx_strand_id
1 'polypeptide(L)'
;MPLTLLLQLLHKRFPVTLTADADIRHASVLVATGLVEAEFRFDGLGYHRYESAVIFAITDEGHAEIERLRNGGAMAGEEHQNWPVMPLDYLRRIGNSRFPLHTEDPSEINSVAVLEAAGMVEATLPSVCRARQKLREAIVLRVTPLGKTALVARRA
;
A
#
# COMPACT_ATOMS: atom_id res chain seq x y z
N MET A 1 12.05 -3.76 7.75
CA MET A 1 11.37 -3.21 6.56
C MET A 1 12.42 -2.66 5.60
N PRO A 2 12.39 -3.00 4.30
CA PRO A 2 13.43 -2.60 3.33
C PRO A 2 13.65 -1.09 3.24
N LEU A 3 12.59 -0.29 3.22
CA LEU A 3 12.69 1.17 3.12
C LEU A 3 13.29 1.83 4.38
N THR A 4 13.17 1.20 5.55
CA THR A 4 13.87 1.66 6.76
C THR A 4 15.37 1.52 6.61
N LEU A 5 15.84 0.42 6.00
CA LEU A 5 17.26 0.23 5.72
C LEU A 5 17.76 1.30 4.73
N LEU A 6 16.98 1.61 3.69
CA LEU A 6 17.32 2.67 2.73
C LEU A 6 17.52 4.04 3.41
N LEU A 7 16.60 4.43 4.30
CA LEU A 7 16.71 5.68 5.08
C LEU A 7 17.91 5.68 6.04
N GLN A 8 18.28 4.52 6.59
CA GLN A 8 19.47 4.39 7.43
C GLN A 8 20.75 4.57 6.63
N LEU A 9 20.80 4.04 5.40
CA LEU A 9 21.97 4.14 4.51
C LEU A 9 22.29 5.58 4.11
N LEU A 10 21.29 6.47 4.03
CA LEU A 10 21.49 7.90 3.76
C LEU A 10 22.51 8.57 4.71
N HIS A 11 22.56 8.11 5.96
CA HIS A 11 23.43 8.68 6.99
C HIS A 11 24.73 7.90 7.18
N LYS A 12 25.00 6.91 6.32
CA LYS A 12 26.20 6.08 6.38
C LYS A 12 27.21 6.53 5.34
N ARG A 13 28.48 6.23 5.60
CA ARG A 13 29.55 6.38 4.62
C ARG A 13 29.70 5.05 3.91
N PHE A 14 29.70 5.08 2.58
CA PHE A 14 29.91 3.90 1.76
C PHE A 14 31.40 3.56 1.62
N PRO A 15 31.75 2.27 1.42
CA PRO A 15 30.85 1.12 1.40
C PRO A 15 30.36 0.67 2.79
N VAL A 16 29.15 0.11 2.87
CA VAL A 16 28.54 -0.40 4.12
C VAL A 16 28.39 -1.91 4.05
N THR A 17 28.91 -2.64 5.04
CA THR A 17 28.75 -4.09 5.15
C THR A 17 27.60 -4.45 6.10
N LEU A 18 26.67 -5.26 5.61
CA LEU A 18 25.54 -5.81 6.34
C LEU A 18 25.78 -7.29 6.59
N THR A 19 25.79 -7.70 7.85
CA THR A 19 25.95 -9.10 8.29
C THR A 19 24.69 -9.65 8.97
N ALA A 20 23.75 -8.78 9.33
CA ALA A 20 22.49 -9.18 9.92
C ALA A 20 21.57 -9.76 8.85
N ASP A 21 21.07 -10.97 9.11
CA ASP A 21 20.22 -11.74 8.20
C ASP A 21 18.96 -10.99 7.72
N ALA A 22 18.35 -10.18 8.59
CA ALA A 22 17.23 -9.31 8.23
C ALA A 22 17.66 -8.20 7.27
N ASP A 23 18.80 -7.57 7.50
CA ASP A 23 19.31 -6.47 6.66
C ASP A 23 19.81 -6.97 5.32
N ILE A 24 20.38 -8.18 5.26
CA ILE A 24 20.77 -8.81 4.01
C ILE A 24 19.54 -9.12 3.14
N ARG A 25 18.44 -9.62 3.74
CA ARG A 25 17.17 -9.78 3.01
C ARG A 25 16.61 -8.45 2.52
N HIS A 26 16.63 -7.42 3.36
CA HIS A 26 16.18 -6.09 2.98
C HIS A 26 17.02 -5.50 1.84
N ALA A 27 18.35 -5.65 1.90
CA ALA A 27 19.26 -5.23 0.84
C ALA A 27 18.96 -5.95 -0.48
N SER A 28 18.65 -7.25 -0.44
CA SER A 28 18.23 -8.01 -1.64
C SER A 28 16.99 -7.41 -2.29
N VAL A 29 16.01 -6.98 -1.49
CA VAL A 29 14.82 -6.28 -2.01
C VAL A 29 15.20 -4.92 -2.62
N LEU A 30 16.02 -4.13 -1.93
CA LEU A 30 16.44 -2.81 -2.42
C LEU A 30 17.20 -2.89 -3.75
N VAL A 31 18.05 -3.90 -3.91
CA VAL A 31 18.76 -4.19 -5.17
C VAL A 31 17.77 -4.61 -6.27
N ALA A 32 16.82 -5.51 -5.96
CA ALA A 32 15.82 -5.96 -6.93
C ALA A 32 14.91 -4.80 -7.42
N THR A 33 14.70 -3.79 -6.59
CA THR A 33 13.96 -2.57 -6.94
C THR A 33 14.84 -1.48 -7.55
N GLY A 34 16.15 -1.70 -7.69
CA GLY A 34 17.09 -0.74 -8.27
C GLY A 34 17.37 0.48 -7.40
N LEU A 35 17.14 0.41 -6.08
CA LEU A 35 17.31 1.54 -5.16
C LEU A 35 18.73 1.66 -4.59
N VAL A 36 19.50 0.56 -4.63
CA VAL A 36 20.88 0.51 -4.14
C VAL A 36 21.72 -0.40 -5.00
N GLU A 37 23.02 -0.13 -5.02
CA GLU A 37 24.03 -1.01 -5.63
C GLU A 37 24.72 -1.82 -4.52
N ALA A 38 24.66 -3.15 -4.61
CA ALA A 38 25.27 -4.01 -3.60
C ALA A 38 25.78 -5.34 -4.17
N GLU A 39 26.80 -5.90 -3.52
CA GLU A 39 27.33 -7.24 -3.75
C GLU A 39 26.97 -8.17 -2.58
N PHE A 40 26.60 -9.41 -2.89
CA PHE A 40 26.25 -10.42 -1.89
C PHE A 40 27.32 -11.51 -1.84
N ARG A 41 27.75 -11.88 -0.63
CA ARG A 41 28.61 -13.03 -0.38
C ARG A 41 27.77 -14.21 0.11
N PHE A 42 28.07 -15.39 -0.40
CA PHE A 42 27.41 -16.65 -0.02
C PHE A 42 28.33 -17.49 0.87
N ASP A 43 27.79 -18.08 1.93
CA ASP A 43 28.52 -19.07 2.74
C ASP A 43 28.39 -20.44 2.09
N GLY A 44 29.53 -21.05 1.74
CA GLY A 44 29.62 -22.26 0.92
C GLY A 44 29.09 -23.56 1.56
N LEU A 45 28.43 -23.48 2.73
CA LEU A 45 28.08 -24.64 3.57
C LEU A 45 26.65 -25.17 3.39
N GLY A 46 25.94 -24.77 2.34
CA GLY A 46 24.68 -25.37 1.91
C GLY A 46 23.43 -24.68 2.45
N TYR A 47 22.43 -24.56 1.56
CA TYR A 47 21.13 -23.86 1.69
C TYR A 47 21.19 -22.32 1.64
N HIS A 48 21.35 -21.76 0.43
CA HIS A 48 20.90 -20.43 -0.03
C HIS A 48 20.87 -19.25 0.96
N ARG A 49 21.86 -19.15 1.86
CA ARG A 49 21.98 -18.04 2.81
C ARG A 49 23.14 -17.14 2.42
N TYR A 50 22.83 -15.87 2.21
CA TYR A 50 23.82 -14.83 2.08
C TYR A 50 24.48 -14.56 3.45
N GLU A 51 25.81 -14.55 3.48
CA GLU A 51 26.62 -14.30 4.68
C GLU A 51 26.72 -12.79 4.95
N SER A 52 26.85 -12.00 3.88
CA SER A 52 26.96 -10.55 3.96
C SER A 52 26.50 -9.88 2.68
N ALA A 53 26.03 -8.64 2.79
CA ALA A 53 25.81 -7.73 1.67
C ALA A 53 26.69 -6.49 1.83
N VAL A 54 27.41 -6.10 0.79
CA VAL A 54 28.22 -4.87 0.76
C VAL A 54 27.53 -3.88 -0.17
N ILE A 55 27.07 -2.76 0.39
CA ILE A 55 26.40 -1.70 -0.36
C ILE A 55 27.43 -0.65 -0.74
N PHE A 56 27.50 -0.29 -2.02
CA PHE A 56 28.47 0.67 -2.56
C PHE A 56 27.88 2.07 -2.74
N ALA A 57 26.61 2.14 -3.13
CA ALA A 57 25.94 3.41 -3.38
C ALA A 57 24.40 3.26 -3.28
N ILE A 58 23.74 4.39 -3.10
CA ILE A 58 22.32 4.57 -3.37
C ILE A 58 22.20 5.09 -4.80
N THR A 59 21.30 4.54 -5.59
CA THR A 59 21.08 4.95 -6.99
C THR A 59 20.27 6.26 -7.05
N ASP A 60 20.17 6.87 -8.23
CA ASP A 60 19.32 8.04 -8.45
C ASP A 60 17.84 7.73 -8.12
N GLU A 61 17.35 6.54 -8.47
CA GLU A 61 16.03 6.03 -8.09
C GLU A 61 15.89 5.89 -6.57
N GLY A 62 16.95 5.41 -5.89
CA GLY A 62 17.04 5.32 -4.44
C GLY A 62 16.96 6.69 -3.77
N HIS A 63 17.65 7.69 -4.32
CA HIS A 63 17.58 9.07 -3.85
C HIS A 63 16.20 9.69 -4.08
N ALA A 64 15.57 9.45 -5.24
CA ALA A 64 14.20 9.89 -5.52
C ALA A 64 13.17 9.20 -4.60
N GLU A 65 13.39 7.93 -4.24
CA GLU A 65 12.57 7.22 -3.25
C GLU A 65 12.77 7.80 -1.84
N ILE A 66 14.02 8.10 -1.45
CA ILE A 66 14.32 8.76 -0.16
C ILE A 66 13.69 10.14 -0.09
N GLU A 67 13.75 10.93 -1.16
CA GLU A 67 13.09 12.22 -1.23
C GLU A 67 11.57 12.06 -1.15
N ARG A 68 10.97 11.06 -1.81
CA ARG A 68 9.54 10.74 -1.65
C ARG A 68 9.20 10.33 -0.22
N LEU A 69 10.07 9.60 0.48
CA LEU A 69 9.85 9.21 1.88
C LEU A 69 10.03 10.38 2.86
N ARG A 70 11.01 11.26 2.60
CA ARG A 70 11.31 12.45 3.44
C ARG A 70 10.31 13.58 3.22
N ASN A 71 10.02 13.89 1.95
CA ASN A 71 8.95 14.78 1.55
C ASN A 71 7.58 14.13 1.80
N GLY A 72 7.55 12.81 2.00
CA GLY A 72 6.44 12.00 2.50
C GLY A 72 6.11 12.23 3.97
N GLY A 73 6.90 13.02 4.71
CA GLY A 73 6.42 13.75 5.88
C GLY A 73 5.37 14.83 5.55
N ALA A 74 5.22 15.17 4.27
CA ALA A 74 4.23 16.08 3.69
C ALA A 74 3.76 15.60 2.28
N MET A 75 3.76 14.28 2.07
CA MET A 75 3.09 13.56 0.97
C MET A 75 2.60 12.20 1.51
N ALA A 76 2.03 12.21 2.72
CA ALA A 76 0.83 11.45 2.99
C ALA A 76 -0.32 12.45 2.80
N GLY A 77 -0.93 12.46 1.62
CA GLY A 77 -1.83 13.56 1.25
C GLY A 77 -2.48 13.50 -0.14
N GLU A 78 -2.35 12.40 -0.90
CA GLU A 78 -3.62 11.84 -1.38
C GLU A 78 -4.23 11.16 -0.15
N GLU A 79 -4.98 11.95 0.61
CA GLU A 79 -5.83 11.45 1.69
C GLU A 79 -6.96 10.62 1.07
N HIS A 80 -6.65 9.43 0.59
CA HIS A 80 -7.52 8.31 0.91
C HIS A 80 -7.28 8.02 2.38
N GLN A 81 -7.96 8.80 3.22
CA GLN A 81 -7.89 8.71 4.67
C GLN A 81 -7.93 7.25 5.10
N ASN A 82 -6.78 6.71 5.48
CA ASN A 82 -6.63 5.45 6.19
C ASN A 82 -7.09 5.63 7.64
N TRP A 83 -8.31 6.12 7.81
CA TRP A 83 -9.14 5.77 8.96
C TRP A 83 -9.82 4.45 8.57
N PRO A 84 -10.07 3.49 9.48
CA PRO A 84 -10.99 2.41 9.18
C PRO A 84 -12.27 3.07 8.66
N VAL A 85 -12.53 2.97 7.35
CA VAL A 85 -13.64 3.69 6.75
C VAL A 85 -14.88 3.08 7.39
N MET A 86 -15.45 3.79 8.37
CA MET A 86 -16.71 3.39 8.94
C MET A 86 -17.67 3.37 7.75
N PRO A 87 -18.41 2.28 7.49
CA PRO A 87 -19.16 2.14 6.23
C PRO A 87 -20.04 3.35 5.90
N LEU A 88 -20.57 4.03 6.92
CA LEU A 88 -21.34 5.27 6.75
C LEU A 88 -20.50 6.49 6.30
N ASP A 89 -19.22 6.57 6.65
CA ASP A 89 -18.30 7.60 6.15
C ASP A 89 -17.94 7.36 4.69
N TYR A 90 -17.79 6.08 4.28
CA TYR A 90 -17.67 5.73 2.86
C TYR A 90 -18.90 6.22 2.09
N LEU A 91 -20.10 5.90 2.59
CA LEU A 91 -21.38 6.30 2.00
C LEU A 91 -21.48 7.82 1.82
N ARG A 92 -21.00 8.60 2.79
CA ARG A 92 -20.96 10.06 2.71
C ARG A 92 -20.04 10.56 1.62
N ARG A 93 -18.85 9.95 1.53
CA ARG A 93 -17.87 10.31 0.51
C ARG A 93 -18.42 10.08 -0.90
N ILE A 94 -19.10 8.96 -1.12
CA ILE A 94 -19.66 8.61 -2.44
C ILE A 94 -21.04 9.25 -2.70
N GLY A 95 -21.71 9.80 -1.70
CA GLY A 95 -23.09 10.28 -1.79
C GLY A 95 -23.32 11.39 -2.84
N ASN A 96 -22.29 12.17 -3.14
CA ASN A 96 -22.29 13.22 -4.17
C ASN A 96 -21.41 12.90 -5.38
N SER A 97 -20.86 11.68 -5.45
CA SER A 97 -20.00 11.26 -6.56
C SER A 97 -20.82 10.91 -7.80
N ARG A 98 -20.16 10.94 -8.95
CA ARG A 98 -20.75 10.45 -10.20
C ARG A 98 -20.63 8.93 -10.25
N PHE A 99 -21.71 8.27 -10.64
CA PHE A 99 -21.76 6.81 -10.78
C PHE A 99 -21.69 6.39 -12.26
N PRO A 100 -21.12 5.22 -12.57
CA PRO A 100 -20.57 4.20 -11.66
C PRO A 100 -19.24 4.62 -11.02
N LEU A 101 -19.02 4.21 -9.77
CA LEU A 101 -17.78 4.46 -9.02
C LEU A 101 -17.02 3.16 -8.84
N HIS A 102 -15.76 3.18 -9.22
CA HIS A 102 -14.86 2.04 -9.22
C HIS A 102 -13.90 2.15 -8.03
N THR A 103 -13.75 1.09 -7.23
CA THR A 103 -12.76 1.07 -6.14
C THR A 103 -12.00 -0.25 -6.10
N GLU A 104 -10.67 -0.15 -6.06
CA GLU A 104 -9.75 -1.28 -5.94
C GLU A 104 -9.20 -1.42 -4.50
N ASP A 105 -9.52 -0.47 -3.61
CA ASP A 105 -9.03 -0.46 -2.24
C ASP A 105 -9.74 -1.52 -1.38
N PRO A 106 -9.00 -2.43 -0.71
CA PRO A 106 -9.61 -3.49 0.09
C PRO A 106 -10.53 -3.02 1.23
N SER A 107 -10.21 -1.88 1.86
CA SER A 107 -11.00 -1.31 2.96
C SER A 107 -12.30 -0.70 2.43
N GLU A 108 -12.25 -0.12 1.24
CA GLU A 108 -13.42 0.40 0.54
C GLU A 108 -14.29 -0.71 0.01
N ILE A 109 -13.72 -1.75 -0.57
CA ILE A 109 -14.44 -2.95 -1.00
C ILE A 109 -15.19 -3.57 0.19
N ASN A 110 -14.57 -3.64 1.37
CA ASN A 110 -15.23 -4.10 2.59
C ASN A 110 -16.37 -3.17 3.01
N SER A 111 -16.16 -1.85 2.95
CA SER A 111 -17.20 -0.85 3.24
C SER A 111 -18.39 -0.94 2.26
N VAL A 112 -18.12 -1.09 0.96
CA VAL A 112 -19.12 -1.32 -0.08
C VAL A 112 -19.88 -2.61 0.19
N ALA A 113 -19.21 -3.68 0.58
CA ALA A 113 -19.85 -4.95 0.91
C ALA A 113 -20.82 -4.81 2.10
N VAL A 114 -20.42 -4.09 3.14
CA VAL A 114 -21.30 -3.81 4.29
C VAL A 114 -22.49 -2.93 3.89
N LEU A 115 -22.27 -1.90 3.08
CA LEU A 115 -23.34 -0.99 2.62
C LEU A 115 -24.31 -1.66 1.65
N GLU A 116 -23.82 -2.54 0.79
CA GLU A 116 -24.63 -3.31 -0.16
C GLU A 116 -25.50 -4.32 0.62
N ALA A 117 -24.90 -5.04 1.57
CA ALA A 117 -25.64 -5.92 2.49
C ALA A 117 -26.68 -5.16 3.33
N ALA A 118 -26.42 -3.89 3.68
CA ALA A 118 -27.36 -3.01 4.37
C ALA A 118 -28.42 -2.38 3.44
N GLY A 119 -28.37 -2.63 2.12
CA GLY A 119 -29.29 -2.05 1.14
C GLY A 119 -29.13 -0.54 0.92
N MET A 120 -28.00 0.04 1.33
CA MET A 120 -27.70 1.47 1.19
C MET A 120 -27.13 1.82 -0.18
N VAL A 121 -26.49 0.86 -0.85
CA VAL A 121 -25.90 1.02 -2.18
C VAL A 121 -26.21 -0.19 -3.03
N GLU A 122 -26.25 0.01 -4.35
CA GLU A 122 -26.19 -1.08 -5.31
C GLU A 122 -24.78 -1.14 -5.87
N ALA A 123 -24.10 -2.26 -5.64
CA ALA A 123 -22.73 -2.44 -6.07
C ALA A 123 -22.47 -3.87 -6.56
N THR A 124 -21.57 -3.98 -7.53
CA THR A 124 -20.99 -5.25 -7.97
C THR A 124 -19.72 -5.47 -7.17
N LEU A 125 -19.71 -6.46 -6.29
CA LEU A 125 -18.54 -6.82 -5.49
C LEU A 125 -17.66 -7.85 -6.21
N PRO A 126 -16.33 -7.83 -6.00
CA PRO A 126 -15.47 -8.88 -6.51
C PRO A 126 -15.80 -10.20 -5.82
N SER A 127 -15.96 -11.27 -6.59
CA SER A 127 -16.18 -12.61 -6.07
C SER A 127 -15.00 -13.03 -5.19
N VAL A 128 -15.18 -13.02 -3.86
CA VAL A 128 -14.25 -13.57 -2.87
C VAL A 128 -14.25 -15.10 -2.94
N CYS A 129 -13.84 -15.67 -4.07
CA CYS A 129 -13.73 -17.10 -4.25
C CYS A 129 -12.47 -17.43 -5.04
N ARG A 130 -11.42 -17.76 -4.27
CA ARG A 130 -10.29 -18.65 -4.57
C ARG A 130 -9.62 -18.49 -5.93
N ALA A 131 -8.37 -18.04 -5.86
CA ALA A 131 -7.30 -18.28 -6.82
C ALA A 131 -7.63 -17.89 -8.28
N ARG A 132 -6.97 -16.82 -8.73
CA ARG A 132 -6.63 -16.60 -10.14
C ARG A 132 -7.69 -15.94 -11.03
N GLN A 133 -8.49 -15.01 -10.50
CA GLN A 133 -9.25 -14.08 -11.36
C GLN A 133 -9.00 -12.62 -11.00
N LYS A 134 -8.83 -11.79 -12.05
CA LYS A 134 -8.28 -10.43 -12.08
C LYS A 134 -9.29 -9.33 -11.71
N LEU A 135 -10.37 -9.64 -11.00
CA LEU A 135 -11.32 -8.62 -10.54
C LEU A 135 -11.05 -8.33 -9.08
N ARG A 136 -10.22 -7.32 -8.83
CA ARG A 136 -9.93 -6.75 -7.50
C ARG A 136 -10.68 -5.45 -7.28
N GLU A 137 -11.78 -5.23 -8.01
CA GLU A 137 -12.48 -3.95 -8.03
C GLU A 137 -13.95 -4.15 -7.66
N ALA A 138 -14.46 -3.31 -6.76
CA ALA A 138 -15.89 -3.17 -6.51
C ALA A 138 -16.43 -1.98 -7.29
N ILE A 139 -17.59 -2.15 -7.91
CA ILE A 139 -18.22 -1.13 -8.75
C ILE A 139 -19.54 -0.72 -8.10
N VAL A 140 -19.61 0.48 -7.54
CA VAL A 140 -20.85 1.06 -7.02
C VAL A 140 -21.64 1.68 -8.16
N LEU A 141 -22.85 1.18 -8.40
CA LEU A 141 -23.73 1.62 -9.49
C LEU A 141 -24.59 2.81 -9.08
N ARG A 142 -25.06 2.84 -7.82
CA ARG A 142 -25.82 3.96 -7.24
C ARG A 142 -25.99 3.83 -5.74
N VAL A 143 -26.27 4.96 -5.08
CA VAL A 143 -26.78 5.00 -3.70
C VAL A 143 -28.31 4.89 -3.71
N THR A 144 -28.85 4.00 -2.88
CA THR A 144 -30.30 3.77 -2.78
C THR A 144 -30.99 4.92 -2.02
N PRO A 145 -32.34 5.04 -2.07
CA PRO A 145 -33.06 6.03 -1.26
C PRO A 145 -32.76 5.89 0.24
N LEU A 146 -32.61 4.66 0.73
CA LEU A 146 -32.26 4.35 2.12
C LEU A 146 -30.86 4.88 2.47
N GLY A 147 -29.88 4.68 1.58
CA GLY A 147 -28.55 5.26 1.73
C GLY A 147 -28.59 6.80 1.76
N LYS A 148 -29.40 7.43 0.90
CA LYS A 148 -29.57 8.91 0.89
C LYS A 148 -30.18 9.43 2.19
N THR A 149 -31.15 8.73 2.78
CA THR A 149 -31.70 9.11 4.09
C THR A 149 -30.65 9.06 5.19
N ALA A 150 -29.77 8.05 5.18
CA ALA A 150 -28.67 7.94 6.13
C ALA A 150 -27.67 9.12 6.04
N LEU A 151 -27.56 9.76 4.87
CA LEU A 151 -26.74 10.97 4.68
C LEU A 151 -27.35 12.22 5.30
N VAL A 152 -28.69 12.34 5.29
CA VAL A 152 -29.40 13.52 5.78
C VAL A 152 -29.51 13.54 7.31
N ALA A 153 -29.59 12.38 7.95
CA ALA A 153 -29.91 12.23 9.38
C ALA A 153 -28.90 12.83 10.38
N ARG A 154 -27.76 13.41 9.94
CA ARG A 154 -26.74 13.98 10.83
C ARG A 154 -26.32 15.42 10.51
N ARG A 155 -27.19 16.18 9.84
CA ARG A 155 -27.09 17.65 9.77
C ARG A 155 -27.87 18.24 10.95
N ALA A 156 -27.31 18.13 12.15
CA ALA A 156 -27.83 18.77 13.36
C ALA A 156 -26.66 19.31 14.17
#